data_AF-A0A7M5VG20-F1
#
_entry.id   AF-A0A7M5VG20-F1
#
_cell.length_a   1.000
_cell.length_b   1.000
_cell.length_c   1.000
_cell.angle_alpha   90.00
_cell.angle_beta   90.00
_cell.angle_gamma   90.00
#
_symmetry.space_group_name_H-M   'P 1'
#
loop_
_entity.id
_entity.type
_entity.pdbx_description
1 polymer ?
#
loop_
_entity_poly.entity_id
_entity_poly.type
_entity_poly.pdbx_seq_one_letter_code
_entity_poly.pdbx_strand_id
1 'polypeptide(L)'
;MIIGNDQPDNQSELVAQLAQEFYNNNVFLILITNLERLDFEARKDVAQIFGALLRRVIGARAPTVDFIHNQNEVLFTLLKGYETPEIAVNAGMILRECIRYEPLAALIIRSPKFYNLFNYVELSTFDVASDAFSTFKDLLTRHKMASSKFLEDEYER
;
A
#
# COMPACT_ATOMS: atom_id res chain seq x y z
N MET A 1 8.14 10.75 16.49
CA MET A 1 7.46 11.96 15.98
C MET A 1 6.06 11.72 15.41
N ILE A 2 5.63 10.48 15.15
CA ILE A 2 4.19 10.18 14.93
C ILE A 2 3.52 9.70 16.23
N ILE A 3 4.33 9.15 17.15
CA ILE A 3 3.92 8.73 18.49
C ILE A 3 4.72 9.59 19.48
N GLY A 4 4.14 10.68 19.96
CA GLY A 4 4.78 11.61 20.89
C GLY A 4 3.72 12.29 21.72
N ASN A 5 3.95 12.34 23.03
CA ASN A 5 3.00 12.68 24.09
C ASN A 5 2.70 14.20 24.21
N ASP A 6 2.58 14.90 23.08
CA ASP A 6 2.30 16.35 23.05
C ASP A 6 0.80 16.65 22.91
N GLN A 7 0.40 17.88 23.25
CA GLN A 7 -0.99 18.32 23.25
C GLN A 7 -1.69 18.03 21.89
N PRO A 8 -2.94 17.52 21.92
CA PRO A 8 -3.60 16.92 20.75
C PRO A 8 -3.76 17.86 19.55
N ASP A 9 -3.91 19.16 19.78
CA ASP A 9 -4.10 20.15 18.72
C ASP A 9 -2.80 20.41 17.91
N ASN A 10 -1.66 20.50 18.60
CA ASN A 10 -0.35 20.72 17.95
C ASN A 10 0.11 19.48 17.17
N GLN A 11 -0.24 18.29 17.65
CA GLN A 11 0.06 17.02 16.97
C GLN A 11 -0.67 16.93 15.62
N SER A 12 -1.90 17.44 15.52
CA SER A 12 -2.68 17.43 14.28
C SER A 12 -2.07 18.31 13.19
N GLU A 13 -1.58 19.51 13.56
CA GLU A 13 -0.93 20.43 12.63
C GLU A 13 0.42 19.88 12.12
N LEU A 14 1.25 19.34 13.02
CA LEU A 14 2.52 18.73 12.63
C LEU A 14 2.34 17.54 11.68
N VAL A 15 1.34 16.70 11.92
CA VAL A 15 0.99 15.59 11.02
C VAL A 15 0.49 16.13 9.67
N ALA A 16 -0.25 17.24 9.66
CA ALA A 16 -0.69 17.88 8.42
C ALA A 16 0.48 18.40 7.58
N GLN A 17 1.44 19.08 8.21
CA GLN A 17 2.65 19.58 7.56
C GLN A 17 3.51 18.42 7.04
N LEU A 18 3.73 17.39 7.85
CA LEU A 18 4.45 16.18 7.44
C LEU A 18 3.81 15.52 6.22
N ALA A 19 2.48 15.34 6.25
CA ALA A 19 1.75 14.75 5.14
C ALA A 19 1.92 15.58 3.85
N GLN A 20 1.87 16.92 3.97
CA GLN A 20 2.05 17.81 2.83
C GLN A 20 3.45 17.69 2.23
N GLU A 21 4.50 17.59 3.04
CA GLU A 21 5.86 17.35 2.56
C GLU A 21 6.01 15.99 1.87
N PHE A 22 5.30 14.96 2.37
CA PHE A 22 5.27 13.65 1.73
C PHE A 22 4.69 13.72 0.32
N TYR A 23 3.61 14.49 0.13
CA TYR A 23 2.97 14.67 -1.16
C TYR A 23 3.83 15.51 -2.11
N ASN A 24 4.31 16.67 -1.65
CA ASN A 24 5.04 17.62 -2.49
C ASN A 24 6.35 17.06 -3.02
N ASN A 25 7.02 16.21 -2.23
CA ASN A 25 8.35 15.70 -2.56
C ASN A 25 8.33 14.22 -2.98
N ASN A 26 7.15 13.64 -3.25
CA ASN A 26 7.00 12.22 -3.63
C ASN A 26 7.67 11.24 -2.67
N VAL A 27 7.67 11.56 -1.37
CA VAL A 27 8.42 10.80 -0.36
C VAL A 27 7.96 9.35 -0.29
N PHE A 28 6.66 9.09 -0.49
CA PHE A 28 6.14 7.72 -0.56
C PHE A 28 6.86 6.87 -1.60
N LEU A 29 6.99 7.37 -2.83
CA LEU A 29 7.65 6.66 -3.93
C LEU A 29 9.16 6.49 -3.65
N ILE A 30 9.80 7.52 -3.09
CA ILE A 30 11.23 7.47 -2.75
C ILE A 30 11.50 6.39 -1.70
N LEU A 31 10.68 6.34 -0.63
CA LEU A 31 10.82 5.36 0.44
C LEU A 31 10.65 3.93 -0.06
N ILE A 32 9.63 3.65 -0.87
CA ILE A 32 9.40 2.29 -1.39
C ILE A 32 10.48 1.86 -2.39
N THR A 33 10.97 2.79 -3.23
CA THR A 33 12.02 2.48 -4.21
C THR A 33 13.37 2.21 -3.54
N ASN A 34 13.60 2.78 -2.35
CA ASN A 34 14.83 2.59 -1.58
C ASN A 34 14.64 1.65 -0.39
N LEU A 35 13.55 0.90 -0.31
CA LEU A 35 13.21 0.07 0.86
C LEU A 35 14.31 -0.96 1.18
N GLU A 36 14.97 -1.49 0.15
CA GLU A 36 16.08 -2.44 0.28
C GLU A 36 17.31 -1.85 0.99
N ARG A 37 17.50 -0.52 0.91
CA ARG A 37 18.64 0.21 1.50
C ARG A 37 18.42 0.55 2.97
N LEU A 38 17.19 0.37 3.46
CA LEU A 38 16.82 0.60 4.85
C LEU A 38 17.11 -0.66 5.67
N ASP A 39 17.48 -0.46 6.94
CA ASP A 39 17.56 -1.57 7.89
C ASP A 39 16.16 -2.11 8.25
N PHE A 40 16.14 -3.24 8.94
CA PHE A 40 14.91 -3.95 9.26
C PHE A 40 13.90 -3.12 10.06
N GLU A 41 14.35 -2.33 11.04
CA GLU A 41 13.45 -1.51 11.85
C GLU A 41 12.96 -0.30 11.05
N ALA A 42 13.84 0.34 10.27
CA ALA A 42 13.46 1.43 9.37
C ALA A 42 12.40 1.00 8.34
N ARG A 43 12.46 -0.24 7.81
CA ARG A 43 11.42 -0.77 6.91
C ARG A 43 10.06 -0.91 7.60
N LYS A 44 10.04 -1.28 8.89
CA LYS A 44 8.79 -1.32 9.68
C LYS A 44 8.26 0.08 9.94
N ASP A 45 9.14 1.02 10.25
CA ASP A 45 8.77 2.42 10.46
C ASP A 45 8.14 3.03 9.20
N VAL A 46 8.68 2.73 8.01
CA VAL A 46 8.03 3.12 6.74
C VAL A 46 6.61 2.58 6.67
N ALA A 47 6.37 1.30 6.98
CA ALA A 47 5.02 0.74 6.94
C ALA A 47 4.07 1.42 7.94
N GLN A 48 4.56 1.75 9.14
CA GLN A 48 3.78 2.48 10.12
C GLN A 48 3.44 3.90 9.65
N ILE A 49 4.39 4.61 9.04
CA ILE A 49 4.19 5.95 8.48
C ILE A 49 3.14 5.91 7.38
N PHE A 50 3.25 4.97 6.43
CA PHE A 50 2.26 4.77 5.37
C PHE A 50 0.86 4.54 5.96
N GLY A 51 0.72 3.60 6.90
CA GLY A 51 -0.56 3.31 7.54
C GLY A 51 -1.12 4.52 8.31
N ALA A 52 -0.28 5.27 9.01
CA ALA A 52 -0.70 6.46 9.75
C ALA A 52 -1.22 7.55 8.81
N LEU A 53 -0.50 7.83 7.71
CA LEU A 53 -0.91 8.83 6.72
C LEU A 53 -2.15 8.38 5.94
N LEU A 54 -2.26 7.11 5.57
CA LEU A 54 -3.45 6.55 4.90
C LEU A 54 -4.73 6.73 5.73
N ARG A 55 -4.64 6.55 7.06
CA ARG A 55 -5.78 6.73 7.98
C ARG A 55 -6.19 8.18 8.21
N ARG A 56 -5.41 9.15 7.74
CA ARG A 56 -5.69 10.57 7.94
C ARG A 56 -6.89 11.01 7.10
N VAL A 57 -7.86 11.65 7.77
CA VAL A 57 -9.09 12.17 7.17
C VAL A 57 -9.20 13.67 7.45
N ILE A 58 -9.61 14.45 6.45
CA ILE A 58 -9.96 15.87 6.58
C ILE A 58 -11.39 16.05 6.10
N GLY A 59 -12.32 16.23 7.04
CA GLY A 59 -13.76 16.21 6.75
C GLY A 59 -14.19 14.84 6.23
N ALA A 60 -14.66 14.77 4.98
CA ALA A 60 -15.02 13.52 4.30
C ALA A 60 -13.93 13.00 3.35
N ARG A 61 -12.77 13.67 3.25
CA ARG A 61 -11.71 13.32 2.29
C ARG A 61 -10.59 12.57 2.98
N ALA A 62 -9.96 11.64 2.25
CA ALA A 62 -8.77 10.92 2.67
C ALA A 62 -7.59 11.33 1.79
N PRO A 63 -6.84 12.40 2.14
CA PRO A 63 -5.90 13.04 1.21
C PRO A 63 -4.79 12.11 0.71
N THR A 64 -4.30 11.21 1.56
CA THR A 64 -3.27 10.23 1.18
C THR A 64 -3.80 9.21 0.19
N VAL A 65 -5.07 8.80 0.34
CA VAL A 65 -5.74 7.90 -0.61
C VAL A 65 -5.89 8.60 -1.96
N ASP A 66 -6.36 9.86 -1.95
CA ASP A 66 -6.49 10.67 -3.16
C ASP A 66 -5.13 10.86 -3.86
N PHE A 67 -4.07 11.12 -3.09
CA PHE A 67 -2.70 11.25 -3.60
C PHE A 67 -2.21 9.97 -4.27
N ILE A 68 -2.28 8.82 -3.56
CA ILE A 68 -1.82 7.52 -4.10
C ILE A 68 -2.67 7.08 -5.29
N HIS A 69 -3.97 7.40 -5.31
CA HIS A 69 -4.83 7.12 -6.45
C HIS A 69 -4.34 7.86 -7.71
N ASN A 70 -3.98 9.15 -7.57
CA ASN A 70 -3.44 9.95 -8.68
C ASN A 70 -2.00 9.58 -9.04
N GLN A 71 -1.21 9.07 -8.09
CA GLN A 71 0.14 8.56 -8.28
C GLN A 71 0.19 7.03 -8.11
N ASN A 72 -0.54 6.32 -8.97
CA ASN A 72 -0.70 4.87 -8.90
C ASN A 72 0.62 4.07 -9.02
N GLU A 73 1.71 4.71 -9.45
CA GLU A 73 3.06 4.16 -9.43
C GLU A 73 3.45 3.65 -8.04
N VAL A 74 3.01 4.31 -6.96
CA VAL A 74 3.23 3.85 -5.59
C VAL A 74 2.70 2.42 -5.39
N LEU A 75 1.48 2.13 -5.83
CA LEU A 75 0.86 0.81 -5.70
C LEU A 75 1.58 -0.25 -6.52
N PHE A 76 1.98 0.10 -7.74
CA PHE A 76 2.61 -0.87 -8.64
C PHE A 76 4.07 -1.14 -8.30
N THR A 77 4.78 -0.17 -7.73
CA THR A 77 6.12 -0.38 -7.17
C THR A 77 6.06 -1.27 -5.94
N LEU A 78 5.07 -1.08 -5.05
CA LEU A 78 4.82 -1.99 -3.93
C LEU A 78 4.48 -3.41 -4.40
N LEU A 79 3.62 -3.54 -5.42
CA LEU A 79 3.27 -4.85 -5.99
C LEU A 79 4.49 -5.55 -6.59
N LYS A 80 5.34 -4.82 -7.32
CA LYS A 80 6.60 -5.33 -7.86
C LYS A 80 7.59 -5.74 -6.76
N GLY A 81 7.44 -5.22 -5.54
CA GLY A 81 8.27 -5.57 -4.39
C GLY A 81 8.31 -7.07 -4.07
N TYR A 82 7.32 -7.86 -4.50
CA TYR A 82 7.36 -9.32 -4.40
C TYR A 82 8.47 -9.98 -5.23
N GLU A 83 9.03 -9.28 -6.22
CA GLU A 83 10.18 -9.74 -7.01
C GLU A 83 11.51 -9.63 -6.24
N THR A 84 11.52 -8.94 -5.10
CA THR A 84 12.71 -8.72 -4.27
C THR A 84 12.50 -9.37 -2.89
N PRO A 85 12.98 -10.60 -2.66
CA PRO A 85 12.70 -11.38 -1.45
C PRO A 85 12.96 -10.64 -0.14
N GLU A 86 14.00 -9.81 -0.10
CA GLU A 86 14.44 -9.07 1.09
C GLU A 86 13.43 -8.04 1.58
N ILE A 87 12.60 -7.50 0.69
CA ILE A 87 11.60 -6.47 1.02
C ILE A 87 10.16 -6.93 0.78
N ALA A 88 9.95 -8.09 0.17
CA ALA A 88 8.66 -8.55 -0.31
C ALA A 88 7.57 -8.50 0.77
N VAL A 89 7.87 -9.01 1.98
CA VAL A 89 6.92 -8.99 3.11
C VAL A 89 6.59 -7.57 3.56
N ASN A 90 7.59 -6.67 3.62
CA ASN A 90 7.36 -5.27 3.98
C ASN A 90 6.52 -4.55 2.91
N ALA A 91 6.85 -4.75 1.63
CA ALA A 91 6.09 -4.20 0.52
C ALA A 91 4.64 -4.72 0.52
N GLY A 92 4.45 -6.02 0.75
CA GLY A 92 3.16 -6.66 0.90
C GLY A 92 2.34 -6.10 2.06
N MET A 93 2.96 -5.87 3.23
CA MET A 93 2.31 -5.22 4.38
C MET A 93 1.82 -3.81 4.04
N ILE A 94 2.67 -2.98 3.41
CA ILE A 94 2.30 -1.62 3.00
C ILE A 94 1.19 -1.65 1.95
N LEU A 95 1.31 -2.53 0.96
CA LEU A 95 0.31 -2.71 -0.09
C LEU A 95 -1.04 -3.11 0.51
N ARG A 96 -1.05 -4.01 1.50
CA ARG A 96 -2.26 -4.40 2.21
C ARG A 96 -2.91 -3.25 2.98
N GLU A 97 -2.15 -2.29 3.52
CA GLU A 97 -2.73 -1.06 4.08
C GLU A 97 -3.39 -0.19 3.00
N CYS A 98 -2.78 -0.07 1.82
CA CYS A 98 -3.34 0.70 0.71
C CYS A 98 -4.67 0.11 0.21
N ILE A 99 -4.73 -1.20 0.00
CA ILE A 99 -5.93 -1.86 -0.56
C ILE A 99 -7.08 -1.98 0.43
N ARG A 100 -6.91 -1.55 1.69
CA ARG A 100 -8.05 -1.33 2.61
C ARG A 100 -9.04 -0.30 2.06
N TYR A 101 -8.57 0.58 1.18
CA TYR A 101 -9.36 1.60 0.52
C TYR A 101 -9.78 1.12 -0.87
N GLU A 102 -11.09 1.07 -1.12
CA GLU A 102 -11.67 0.53 -2.35
C GLU A 102 -11.11 1.17 -3.63
N PRO A 103 -10.91 2.51 -3.71
CA PRO A 103 -10.35 3.12 -4.93
C PRO A 103 -8.95 2.62 -5.27
N LEU A 104 -8.11 2.32 -4.26
CA LEU A 104 -6.75 1.83 -4.48
C LEU A 104 -6.74 0.35 -4.84
N ALA A 105 -7.61 -0.45 -4.19
CA ALA A 105 -7.78 -1.86 -4.56
C ALA A 105 -8.26 -2.00 -6.01
N ALA A 106 -9.21 -1.16 -6.44
CA ALA A 106 -9.75 -1.17 -7.80
C ALA A 106 -8.68 -0.88 -8.86
N LEU A 107 -7.71 0.02 -8.58
CA LEU A 107 -6.59 0.30 -9.48
C LEU A 107 -5.71 -0.94 -9.73
N ILE A 108 -5.50 -1.75 -8.69
CA ILE A 108 -4.69 -2.98 -8.83
C ILE A 108 -5.48 -4.04 -9.57
N ILE A 109 -6.70 -4.36 -9.11
CA ILE A 109 -7.51 -5.45 -9.64
C ILE A 109 -7.78 -5.29 -11.15
N ARG A 110 -8.06 -4.06 -11.60
CA ARG A 110 -8.33 -3.78 -13.03
C ARG A 110 -7.07 -3.64 -13.88
N SER A 111 -5.89 -3.69 -13.27
CA SER A 111 -4.62 -3.57 -13.99
C SER A 111 -4.15 -4.96 -14.46
N PRO A 112 -3.54 -5.07 -15.65
CA PRO A 112 -2.88 -6.32 -16.08
C PRO A 112 -1.83 -6.81 -15.08
N LYS A 113 -1.26 -5.92 -14.26
CA LYS A 113 -0.28 -6.26 -13.22
C LYS A 113 -0.88 -7.09 -12.09
N PHE A 114 -2.21 -7.10 -11.91
CA PHE A 114 -2.88 -7.99 -10.96
C PHE A 114 -2.48 -9.45 -11.19
N TYR A 115 -2.42 -9.87 -12.45
CA TYR A 115 -2.12 -11.25 -12.83
C TYR A 115 -0.68 -11.68 -12.46
N ASN A 116 0.21 -10.75 -12.14
CA ASN A 116 1.52 -11.10 -11.60
C ASN A 116 1.41 -11.81 -10.24
N LEU A 117 0.32 -11.59 -9.49
CA LEU A 117 0.09 -12.29 -8.22
C LEU A 117 0.01 -13.80 -8.41
N PHE A 118 -0.48 -14.32 -9.54
CA PHE A 118 -0.46 -15.77 -9.81
C PHE A 118 0.96 -16.33 -9.83
N ASN A 119 1.93 -15.57 -10.34
CA ASN A 119 3.34 -15.97 -10.29
C ASN A 119 3.89 -15.81 -8.86
N TYR A 120 3.54 -14.72 -8.17
CA TYR A 120 4.08 -14.45 -6.83
C TYR A 120 3.60 -15.46 -5.78
N VAL A 121 2.38 -15.99 -5.89
CA VAL A 121 1.88 -17.04 -4.97
C VAL A 121 2.52 -18.41 -5.20
N GLU A 122 3.21 -18.61 -6.33
CA GLU A 122 3.90 -19.86 -6.67
C GLU A 122 5.42 -19.80 -6.40
N LEU A 123 5.92 -18.71 -5.81
CA LEU A 123 7.34 -18.58 -5.47
C LEU A 123 7.78 -19.66 -4.47
N SER A 124 9.01 -20.15 -4.65
CA SER A 124 9.59 -21.20 -3.78
C SER A 124 9.84 -20.73 -2.34
N THR A 125 9.98 -19.42 -2.13
CA THR A 125 10.12 -18.82 -0.80
C THR A 125 8.75 -18.73 -0.13
N PHE A 126 8.48 -19.66 0.80
CA PHE A 126 7.19 -19.81 1.47
C PHE A 126 6.65 -18.48 2.06
N ASP A 127 7.48 -17.72 2.78
CA ASP A 127 7.04 -16.48 3.42
C ASP A 127 6.55 -15.45 2.38
N VAL A 128 7.24 -15.34 1.25
CA VAL A 128 6.89 -14.44 0.16
C VAL A 128 5.61 -14.90 -0.53
N ALA A 129 5.52 -16.18 -0.87
CA ALA A 129 4.34 -16.75 -1.54
C ALA A 129 3.08 -16.65 -0.67
N SER A 130 3.19 -16.95 0.64
CA SER A 130 2.10 -16.83 1.61
C SER A 130 1.65 -15.38 1.81
N ASP A 131 2.59 -14.43 1.82
CA ASP A 131 2.29 -13.00 1.92
C ASP A 131 1.60 -12.49 0.65
N ALA A 132 2.10 -12.88 -0.53
CA ALA A 132 1.48 -12.60 -1.82
C ALA A 132 0.05 -13.16 -1.90
N PHE A 133 -0.17 -14.38 -1.42
CA PHE A 133 -1.49 -15.00 -1.37
C PHE A 133 -2.44 -14.23 -0.45
N SER A 134 -1.93 -13.73 0.67
CA SER A 134 -2.71 -12.89 1.58
C SER A 134 -3.17 -11.60 0.90
N THR A 135 -2.30 -10.95 0.12
CA THR A 135 -2.68 -9.77 -0.67
C THR A 135 -3.67 -10.11 -1.79
N PHE A 136 -3.44 -11.19 -2.54
CA PHE A 136 -4.34 -11.67 -3.58
C PHE A 136 -5.74 -11.94 -3.03
N LYS A 137 -5.83 -12.69 -1.92
CA LYS A 137 -7.08 -12.94 -1.22
C LYS A 137 -7.77 -11.66 -0.79
N ASP A 138 -7.03 -10.71 -0.21
CA ASP A 138 -7.62 -9.46 0.29
C ASP A 138 -8.22 -8.62 -0.84
N LEU A 139 -7.53 -8.51 -1.98
CA LEU A 139 -8.04 -7.87 -3.19
C LEU A 139 -9.36 -8.50 -3.68
N LEU A 140 -9.45 -9.83 -3.66
CA LEU A 140 -10.64 -10.55 -4.16
C LEU A 140 -11.80 -10.65 -3.16
N THR A 141 -11.59 -10.34 -1.88
CA THR A 141 -12.60 -10.63 -0.84
C THR A 141 -13.01 -9.44 0.01
N ARG A 142 -12.19 -8.39 0.11
CA ARG A 142 -12.49 -7.23 0.96
C ARG A 142 -13.64 -6.39 0.41
N HIS A 143 -13.53 -5.98 -0.85
CA HIS A 143 -14.46 -5.04 -1.49
C HIS A 143 -15.44 -5.81 -2.38
N LYS A 144 -16.38 -6.51 -1.75
CA LYS A 144 -17.26 -7.50 -2.41
C LYS A 144 -17.86 -7.04 -3.74
N MET A 145 -18.36 -5.81 -3.83
CA MET A 145 -18.94 -5.29 -5.07
C MET A 145 -17.90 -5.11 -6.17
N ALA A 146 -16.74 -4.53 -5.84
CA ALA A 146 -15.65 -4.36 -6.80
C ALA A 146 -15.09 -5.71 -7.25
N SER A 147 -14.92 -6.66 -6.33
CA SER A 147 -14.43 -8.01 -6.64
C SER A 147 -15.43 -8.81 -7.46
N SER A 148 -16.73 -8.80 -7.12
CA SER A 148 -17.78 -9.47 -7.92
C SER A 148 -17.79 -8.95 -9.35
N LYS A 149 -17.80 -7.62 -9.50
CA LYS A 149 -17.78 -6.99 -10.82
C LYS A 149 -16.54 -7.40 -11.63
N PHE A 150 -15.37 -7.38 -11.01
CA PHE A 150 -14.15 -7.83 -11.67
C PHE A 150 -14.22 -9.30 -12.11
N LEU A 151 -14.68 -10.19 -11.24
CA LEU A 151 -14.77 -11.62 -11.54
C LEU A 151 -15.80 -11.92 -12.64
N GLU A 152 -16.88 -11.15 -12.71
CA GLU A 152 -17.86 -11.22 -13.81
C GLU A 152 -17.24 -10.71 -15.13
N ASP A 153 -16.54 -9.58 -15.08
CA ASP A 153 -15.97 -8.92 -16.27
C ASP A 153 -14.77 -9.72 -16.85
N GLU A 154 -14.00 -10.44 -16.02
CA GLU A 154 -12.75 -11.14 -16.40
C GLU A 154 -12.83 -12.68 -16.26
N TYR A 155 -14.02 -13.27 -16.15
CA TYR A 155 -14.21 -14.71 -15.85
C TYR A 155 -13.46 -15.68 -16.79
N GLU A 156 -13.37 -15.35 -18.08
CA GLU A 156 -12.83 -16.23 -19.14
C GLU A 156 -11.30 -16.13 -19.31
N ARG A 157 -10.65 -15.21 -18.60
CA ARG A 157 -9.23 -14.90 -18.79
C ARG A 157 -8.33 -15.74 -17.89
#